data_AF-Q9F2N6-F1
#
_entry.id   AF-Q9F2N6-F1
#
_cell.length_a   1.000
_cell.length_b   1.000
_cell.length_c   1.000
_cell.angle_alpha   90.00
_cell.angle_beta   90.00
_cell.angle_gamma   90.00
#
_symmetry.space_group_name_H-M   'P 1'
#
loop_
_entity.id
_entity.type
_entity.pdbx_description
1 polymer ?
#
loop_
_entity_poly.entity_id
_entity_poly.type
_entity_poly.pdbx_seq_one_letter_code
_entity_poly.pdbx_strand_id
1 'polypeptide(L)'
;MSGASASPHGFATVRGRERGYRPEQVEACAAALSEERDAAWERAARLTVLAREMEEDLGDLEEVVAQLTSQDYEVLGERARELFRLGEEEAAAVRERARGAARELAEEARAYADGVREAARAHADAVRAEADERARQLLLAARAEADEARIGARRDVKEGRAEALSALREMRRRTAATAAEQSRELAERWAAAERAEEERARALDAHHAELLARAEQGVREAEQELADAGEAAVRRQEEARDRAAEVVAEARARRERIARDTERVLREHGERWDELQAHMASVRSSLQALTGRAVEVE
;
A
#
# COMPACT_ATOMS: atom_id res chain seq x y z
N MET A 1 -18.47 8.17 54.38
CA MET A 1 -18.32 7.24 55.52
C MET A 1 -18.21 5.84 54.96
N SER A 2 -16.99 5.30 54.89
CA SER A 2 -16.71 4.00 54.26
C SER A 2 -16.92 2.89 55.29
N GLY A 3 -17.99 2.10 55.10
CA GLY A 3 -18.16 0.84 55.80
C GLY A 3 -17.05 -0.12 55.41
N ALA A 4 -16.10 -0.33 56.32
CA ALA A 4 -15.24 -1.49 56.27
C ALA A 4 -16.15 -2.72 56.41
N SER A 5 -16.21 -3.53 55.36
CA SER A 5 -16.84 -4.85 55.44
C SER A 5 -15.95 -5.69 56.36
N ALA A 6 -16.32 -5.74 57.63
CA ALA A 6 -15.72 -6.66 58.57
C ALA A 6 -15.99 -8.08 58.07
N SER A 7 -14.92 -8.88 57.97
CA SER A 7 -15.04 -10.30 57.71
C SER A 7 -15.84 -10.95 58.84
N PRO A 8 -16.65 -12.01 58.60
CA PRO A 8 -17.33 -12.77 59.64
C PRO A 8 -16.37 -13.34 60.71
N HIS A 9 -15.06 -13.29 60.48
CA HIS A 9 -13.99 -13.72 61.39
C HIS A 9 -13.34 -12.58 62.20
N GLY A 10 -13.93 -11.37 62.22
CA GLY A 10 -13.44 -10.25 63.05
C GLY A 10 -12.19 -9.52 62.52
N PHE A 11 -11.60 -9.99 61.42
CA PHE A 11 -10.48 -9.31 60.78
C PHE A 11 -10.95 -8.13 59.90
N ALA A 12 -10.28 -6.99 60.04
CA ALA A 12 -10.49 -5.84 59.17
C ALA A 12 -9.78 -6.09 57.84
N THR A 13 -10.54 -6.06 56.75
CA THR A 13 -9.98 -6.13 55.39
C THR A 13 -9.54 -4.73 54.96
N VAL A 14 -8.31 -4.60 54.45
CA VAL A 14 -7.84 -3.32 53.91
C VAL A 14 -8.42 -3.13 52.51
N ARG A 15 -9.20 -2.08 52.29
CA ARG A 15 -9.61 -1.64 50.95
C ARG A 15 -8.44 -0.91 50.29
N GLY A 16 -7.69 -1.61 49.43
CA GLY A 16 -6.57 -1.08 48.65
C GLY A 16 -6.07 -2.07 47.61
N ARG A 17 -5.09 -1.67 46.78
CA ARG A 17 -4.53 -2.47 45.66
C ARG A 17 -3.96 -3.83 46.10
N GLU A 18 -3.69 -3.99 47.39
CA GLU A 18 -3.39 -5.24 48.07
C GLU A 18 -4.64 -5.68 48.85
N ARG A 19 -5.41 -6.60 48.28
CA ARG A 19 -6.53 -7.25 48.97
C ARG A 19 -5.95 -8.29 49.94
N GLY A 20 -6.04 -8.02 51.24
CA GLY A 20 -5.57 -8.94 52.27
C GLY A 20 -6.11 -8.59 53.66
N TYR A 21 -6.07 -9.58 54.55
CA TYR A 21 -6.19 -9.35 56.00
C TYR A 21 -5.01 -8.51 56.48
N ARG A 22 -5.21 -7.67 57.51
CA ARG A 22 -4.10 -6.95 58.14
C ARG A 22 -3.16 -7.96 58.81
N PRO A 23 -1.88 -8.08 58.40
CA PRO A 23 -0.95 -9.04 58.97
C PRO A 23 -0.86 -8.92 60.49
N GLU A 24 -0.78 -7.70 61.00
CA GLU A 24 -0.73 -7.41 62.45
C GLU A 24 -1.93 -7.98 63.22
N GLN A 25 -3.14 -8.01 62.63
CA GLN A 25 -4.32 -8.57 63.29
C GLN A 25 -4.30 -10.10 63.29
N VAL A 26 -3.79 -10.70 62.21
CA VAL A 26 -3.61 -12.15 62.11
C VAL A 26 -2.53 -12.62 63.08
N GLU A 27 -1.41 -11.90 63.15
CA GLU A 27 -0.32 -12.14 64.10
C GLU A 27 -0.79 -12.01 65.54
N ALA A 28 -1.57 -10.95 65.88
CA ALA A 28 -2.13 -10.79 67.23
C ALA A 28 -3.08 -11.94 67.61
N CYS A 29 -3.93 -12.38 66.68
CA CYS A 29 -4.82 -13.53 66.90
C CYS A 29 -4.04 -14.84 67.07
N ALA A 30 -3.03 -15.08 66.23
CA ALA A 30 -2.17 -16.25 66.32
C ALA A 30 -1.34 -16.28 67.61
N ALA A 31 -0.88 -15.11 68.08
CA ALA A 31 -0.19 -14.96 69.36
C ALA A 31 -1.12 -15.32 70.53
N ALA A 32 -2.34 -14.74 70.56
CA ALA A 32 -3.32 -15.05 71.61
C ALA A 32 -3.67 -16.56 71.66
N LEU A 33 -3.90 -17.20 70.51
CA LEU A 33 -4.14 -18.64 70.44
C LEU A 33 -2.93 -19.47 70.90
N SER A 34 -1.71 -18.99 70.62
CA SER A 34 -0.49 -19.65 71.07
C SER A 34 -0.32 -19.53 72.58
N GLU A 35 -0.61 -18.38 73.16
CA GLU A 35 -0.60 -18.15 74.61
C GLU A 35 -1.64 -19.04 75.32
N GLU A 36 -2.86 -19.11 74.79
CA GLU A 36 -3.91 -19.99 75.33
C GLU A 36 -3.51 -21.47 75.26
N ARG A 37 -2.92 -21.90 74.15
CA ARG A 37 -2.37 -23.24 73.98
C ARG A 37 -1.30 -23.50 75.04
N ASP A 38 -0.32 -22.61 75.17
CA ASP A 38 0.82 -22.81 76.07
C ASP A 38 0.34 -22.84 77.53
N ALA A 39 -0.60 -21.97 77.91
CA ALA A 39 -1.24 -22.01 79.23
C ALA A 39 -2.05 -23.29 79.48
N ALA A 40 -2.69 -23.87 78.46
CA ALA A 40 -3.34 -25.17 78.55
C ALA A 40 -2.33 -26.31 78.72
N TRP A 41 -1.22 -26.28 77.98
CA TRP A 41 -0.13 -27.25 78.08
C TRP A 41 0.55 -27.23 79.45
N GLU A 42 0.82 -26.04 79.98
CA GLU A 42 1.35 -25.90 81.34
C GLU A 42 0.40 -26.46 82.39
N ARG A 43 -0.91 -26.18 82.27
CA ARG A 43 -1.92 -26.76 83.16
C ARG A 43 -1.94 -28.28 83.08
N ALA A 44 -1.90 -28.85 81.87
CA ALA A 44 -1.83 -30.30 81.68
C ALA A 44 -0.56 -30.91 82.30
N ALA A 45 0.58 -30.24 82.15
CA ALA A 45 1.84 -30.66 82.77
C ALA A 45 1.75 -30.64 84.30
N ARG A 46 1.22 -29.56 84.90
CA ARG A 46 1.01 -29.46 86.35
C ARG A 46 0.07 -30.54 86.87
N LEU A 47 -1.04 -30.79 86.17
CA LEU A 47 -1.98 -31.86 86.55
C LEU A 47 -1.36 -33.25 86.42
N THR A 48 -0.48 -33.46 85.44
CA THR A 48 0.24 -34.72 85.27
C THR A 48 1.25 -34.95 86.40
N VAL A 49 1.94 -33.91 86.87
CA VAL A 49 2.82 -33.99 88.05
C VAL A 49 2.01 -34.30 89.29
N LEU A 50 0.92 -33.56 89.54
CA LEU A 50 0.05 -33.82 90.68
C LEU A 50 -0.52 -35.24 90.66
N ALA A 51 -0.91 -35.76 89.49
CA ALA A 51 -1.37 -37.14 89.37
C ALA A 51 -0.29 -38.14 89.78
N ARG A 52 0.97 -37.91 89.42
CA ARG A 52 2.10 -38.75 89.84
C ARG A 52 2.38 -38.66 91.34
N GLU A 53 2.37 -37.45 91.90
CA GLU A 53 2.51 -37.25 93.36
C GLU A 53 1.41 -38.01 94.11
N MET A 54 0.16 -37.93 93.64
CA MET A 54 -0.95 -38.68 94.23
C MET A 54 -0.81 -40.21 94.06
N GLU A 55 -0.22 -40.69 92.96
CA GLU A 55 0.09 -42.11 92.75
C GLU A 55 1.20 -42.60 93.70
N GLU A 56 2.22 -41.78 93.93
CA GLU A 56 3.30 -42.05 94.90
C GLU A 56 2.75 -42.07 96.33
N ASP A 57 1.98 -41.05 96.73
CA ASP A 57 1.32 -40.99 98.05
C ASP A 57 0.41 -42.20 98.29
N LEU A 58 -0.31 -42.64 97.24
CA LEU A 58 -1.13 -43.85 97.31
C LEU A 58 -0.27 -45.09 97.53
N GLY A 59 0.85 -45.22 96.82
CA GLY A 59 1.79 -46.32 96.98
C GLY A 59 2.36 -46.40 98.40
N ASP A 60 2.77 -45.26 98.97
CA ASP A 60 3.26 -45.17 100.36
C ASP A 60 2.17 -45.60 101.36
N LEU A 61 0.92 -45.16 101.15
CA LEU A 61 -0.21 -45.58 101.97
C LEU A 61 -0.49 -47.08 101.84
N GLU A 62 -0.42 -47.64 100.64
CA GLU A 62 -0.58 -49.08 100.40
C GLU A 62 0.52 -49.89 101.09
N GLU A 63 1.77 -49.43 101.10
CA GLU A 63 2.87 -50.07 101.82
C GLU A 63 2.65 -50.05 103.33
N VAL A 64 2.25 -48.89 103.89
CA VAL A 64 1.90 -48.76 105.32
C VAL A 64 0.77 -49.73 105.68
N VAL A 65 -0.26 -49.83 104.85
CA VAL A 65 -1.37 -50.77 105.05
C VAL A 65 -0.92 -52.22 104.94
N ALA A 66 -0.02 -52.55 104.01
CA ALA A 66 0.51 -53.91 103.85
C ALA A 66 1.37 -54.37 105.03
N GLN A 67 2.03 -53.44 105.73
CA GLN A 67 2.79 -53.73 106.96
C GLN A 67 1.88 -54.00 108.17
N LEU A 68 0.60 -53.61 108.11
CA LEU A 68 -0.38 -53.96 109.13
C LEU A 68 -0.81 -55.42 108.94
N THR A 69 -0.70 -56.25 109.99
CA THR A 69 -1.20 -57.63 109.95
C THR A 69 -2.72 -57.63 109.75
N SER A 70 -3.27 -58.52 108.90
CA SER A 70 -4.73 -58.68 108.71
C SER A 70 -5.43 -58.71 110.06
N GLN A 71 -6.24 -57.69 110.35
CA GLN A 71 -6.93 -57.56 111.62
C GLN A 71 -8.32 -58.16 111.47
N ASP A 72 -8.44 -59.45 111.80
CA ASP A 72 -9.73 -60.15 111.70
C ASP A 72 -10.61 -59.90 112.94
N TYR A 73 -10.08 -59.13 113.92
CA TYR A 73 -10.69 -58.76 115.21
C TYR A 73 -11.37 -59.92 115.96
N GLU A 74 -10.92 -61.15 115.70
CA GLU A 74 -11.51 -62.39 116.19
C GLU A 74 -11.64 -62.45 117.71
N VAL A 75 -10.66 -61.87 118.39
CA VAL A 75 -10.48 -61.86 119.85
C VAL A 75 -11.46 -60.90 120.55
N LEU A 76 -12.05 -59.93 119.83
CA LEU A 76 -12.97 -58.93 120.37
C LEU A 76 -14.45 -59.35 120.30
N GLY A 77 -14.75 -60.54 119.75
CA GLY A 77 -16.09 -61.13 119.68
C GLY A 77 -16.82 -60.89 118.35
N GLU A 78 -17.96 -61.59 118.16
CA GLU A 78 -18.72 -61.64 116.90
C GLU A 78 -19.14 -60.26 116.39
N ARG A 79 -19.61 -59.38 117.27
CA ARG A 79 -20.02 -58.01 116.93
C ARG A 79 -18.88 -57.15 116.37
N ALA A 80 -17.64 -57.37 116.81
CA ALA A 80 -16.49 -56.65 116.28
C ALA A 80 -16.15 -57.12 114.85
N ARG A 81 -16.29 -58.43 114.57
CA ARG A 81 -16.11 -58.99 113.21
C ARG A 81 -17.17 -58.45 112.24
N GLU A 82 -18.43 -58.35 112.69
CA GLU A 82 -19.50 -57.80 111.86
C GLU A 82 -19.27 -56.34 111.48
N LEU A 83 -18.81 -55.52 112.43
CA LEU A 83 -18.46 -54.11 112.18
C LEU A 83 -17.26 -53.98 111.24
N PHE A 84 -16.25 -54.83 111.39
CA PHE A 84 -15.08 -54.85 110.51
C PHE A 84 -15.48 -55.20 109.07
N ARG A 85 -16.25 -56.27 108.88
CA ARG A 85 -16.78 -56.66 107.56
C ARG A 85 -17.61 -55.55 106.92
N LEU A 86 -18.48 -54.88 107.69
CA LEU A 86 -19.25 -53.74 107.20
C LEU A 86 -18.34 -52.58 106.76
N GLY A 87 -17.25 -52.35 107.48
CA GLY A 87 -16.22 -51.37 107.10
C GLY A 87 -15.51 -51.71 105.79
N GLU A 88 -15.18 -52.99 105.57
CA GLU A 88 -14.58 -53.46 104.32
C GLU A 88 -15.55 -53.34 103.14
N GLU A 89 -16.83 -53.69 103.35
CA GLU A 89 -17.90 -53.54 102.35
C GLU A 89 -18.08 -52.07 101.98
N GLU A 90 -18.14 -51.16 102.95
CA GLU A 90 -18.26 -49.72 102.68
C GLU A 90 -16.99 -49.17 101.99
N ALA A 91 -15.79 -49.59 102.41
CA ALA A 91 -14.55 -49.18 101.76
C ALA A 91 -14.48 -49.66 100.29
N ALA A 92 -14.92 -50.88 100.01
CA ALA A 92 -15.05 -51.38 98.65
C ALA A 92 -16.09 -50.57 97.84
N ALA A 93 -17.25 -50.27 98.44
CA ALA A 93 -18.29 -49.47 97.81
C ALA A 93 -17.84 -48.02 97.52
N VAL A 94 -17.05 -47.41 98.41
CA VAL A 94 -16.45 -46.08 98.17
C VAL A 94 -15.44 -46.13 97.03
N ARG A 95 -14.55 -47.15 96.99
CA ARG A 95 -13.56 -47.29 95.90
C ARG A 95 -14.23 -47.51 94.54
N GLU A 96 -15.24 -48.36 94.47
CA GLU A 96 -15.97 -48.58 93.21
C GLU A 96 -16.73 -47.33 92.75
N ARG A 97 -17.38 -46.60 93.68
CA ARG A 97 -18.00 -45.30 93.35
C ARG A 97 -16.98 -44.27 92.85
N ALA A 98 -15.82 -44.17 93.51
CA ALA A 98 -14.76 -43.25 93.10
C ALA A 98 -14.20 -43.61 91.71
N ARG A 99 -13.98 -44.91 91.43
CA ARG A 99 -13.57 -45.39 90.09
C ARG A 99 -14.63 -45.10 89.03
N GLY A 100 -15.91 -45.28 89.36
CA GLY A 100 -17.03 -44.93 88.48
C GLY A 100 -17.02 -43.44 88.13
N ALA A 101 -17.00 -42.57 89.13
CA ALA A 101 -16.97 -41.12 88.94
C ALA A 101 -15.74 -40.64 88.15
N ALA A 102 -14.56 -41.23 88.39
CA ALA A 102 -13.35 -40.91 87.63
C ALA A 102 -13.45 -41.31 86.15
N ARG A 103 -14.08 -42.46 85.85
CA ARG A 103 -14.33 -42.90 84.47
C ARG A 103 -15.33 -41.98 83.77
N GLU A 104 -16.43 -41.64 84.42
CA GLU A 104 -17.45 -40.71 83.91
C GLU A 104 -16.82 -39.35 83.56
N LEU A 105 -16.04 -38.78 84.49
CA LEU A 105 -15.35 -37.50 84.26
C LEU A 105 -14.36 -37.58 83.08
N ALA A 106 -13.63 -38.69 82.95
CA ALA A 106 -12.70 -38.89 81.84
C ALA A 106 -13.43 -39.03 80.49
N GLU A 107 -14.59 -39.70 80.45
CA GLU A 107 -15.43 -39.82 79.26
C GLU A 107 -16.04 -38.49 78.86
N GLU A 108 -16.56 -37.71 79.82
CA GLU A 108 -17.06 -36.35 79.59
C GLU A 108 -15.98 -35.43 79.04
N ALA A 109 -14.78 -35.45 79.62
CA ALA A 109 -13.65 -34.65 79.15
C ALA A 109 -13.22 -35.03 77.72
N ARG A 110 -13.22 -36.33 77.39
CA ARG A 110 -12.93 -36.82 76.02
C ARG A 110 -14.00 -36.38 75.03
N ALA A 111 -15.27 -36.55 75.37
CA ALA A 111 -16.40 -36.13 74.52
C ALA A 111 -16.37 -34.62 74.25
N TYR A 112 -16.05 -33.82 75.27
CA TYR A 112 -15.86 -32.38 75.11
C TYR A 112 -14.69 -32.05 74.18
N ALA A 113 -13.53 -32.68 74.38
CA ALA A 113 -12.35 -32.44 73.55
C ALA A 113 -12.58 -32.83 72.08
N ASP A 114 -13.24 -33.96 71.83
CA ASP A 114 -13.60 -34.40 70.49
C ASP A 114 -14.63 -33.44 69.84
N GLY A 115 -15.62 -32.97 70.61
CA GLY A 115 -16.58 -31.97 70.15
C GLY A 115 -15.93 -30.66 69.73
N VAL A 116 -14.99 -30.14 70.54
CA VAL A 116 -14.22 -28.93 70.20
C VAL A 116 -13.37 -29.16 68.94
N ARG A 117 -12.74 -30.32 68.81
CA ARG A 117 -11.92 -30.67 67.65
C ARG A 117 -12.75 -30.75 66.37
N GLU A 118 -13.89 -31.41 66.40
CA GLU A 118 -14.78 -31.52 65.25
C GLU A 118 -15.39 -30.17 64.86
N ALA A 119 -15.78 -29.34 65.84
CA ALA A 119 -16.24 -27.98 65.57
C ALA A 119 -15.15 -27.12 64.90
N ALA A 120 -13.91 -27.20 65.40
CA ALA A 120 -12.77 -26.50 64.81
C ALA A 120 -12.47 -26.99 63.38
N ARG A 121 -12.53 -28.30 63.12
CA ARG A 121 -12.36 -28.90 61.79
C ARG A 121 -13.44 -28.43 60.82
N ALA A 122 -14.71 -28.52 61.21
CA ALA A 122 -15.84 -28.08 60.40
C ALA A 122 -15.76 -26.59 60.06
N HIS A 123 -15.34 -25.75 61.02
CA HIS A 123 -15.11 -24.34 60.77
C HIS A 123 -13.98 -24.11 59.77
N ALA A 124 -12.84 -24.79 59.93
CA ALA A 124 -11.71 -24.68 59.01
C ALA A 124 -12.07 -25.17 57.59
N ASP A 125 -12.88 -26.21 57.46
CA ASP A 125 -13.39 -26.70 56.17
C ASP A 125 -14.33 -25.69 55.52
N ALA A 126 -15.24 -25.09 56.29
CA ALA A 126 -16.13 -24.05 55.79
C ALA A 126 -15.36 -22.82 55.27
N VAL A 127 -14.38 -22.34 56.04
CA VAL A 127 -13.51 -21.22 55.65
C VAL A 127 -12.73 -21.54 54.37
N ARG A 128 -12.18 -22.76 54.25
CA ARG A 128 -11.49 -23.22 53.05
C ARG A 128 -12.42 -23.27 51.84
N ALA A 129 -13.61 -23.86 51.98
CA ALA A 129 -14.59 -23.94 50.90
C ALA A 129 -15.04 -22.55 50.42
N GLU A 130 -15.27 -21.60 51.34
CA GLU A 130 -15.56 -20.21 50.98
C GLU A 130 -14.40 -19.53 50.24
N ALA A 131 -13.17 -19.74 50.70
CA ALA A 131 -11.99 -19.17 50.06
C ALA A 131 -11.79 -19.73 48.64
N ASP A 132 -11.96 -21.04 48.46
CA ASP A 132 -11.89 -21.71 47.16
C ASP A 132 -12.96 -21.19 46.19
N GLU A 133 -14.20 -21.01 46.65
CA GLU A 133 -15.27 -20.48 45.82
C GLU A 133 -15.00 -19.02 45.42
N ARG A 134 -14.54 -18.18 46.36
CA ARG A 134 -14.11 -16.81 46.04
C ARG A 134 -12.96 -16.80 45.02
N ALA A 135 -11.98 -17.69 45.16
CA ALA A 135 -10.88 -17.80 44.21
C ALA A 135 -11.36 -18.22 42.82
N ARG A 136 -12.29 -19.19 42.73
CA ARG A 136 -12.92 -19.60 41.47
C ARG A 136 -13.66 -18.44 40.81
N GLN A 137 -14.47 -17.69 41.56
CA GLN A 137 -15.21 -16.54 41.05
C GLN A 137 -14.27 -15.44 40.53
N LEU A 138 -13.19 -15.14 41.25
CA LEU A 138 -12.18 -14.18 40.81
C LEU A 138 -11.48 -14.63 39.52
N LEU A 139 -11.13 -15.91 39.41
CA LEU A 139 -10.52 -16.46 38.19
C LEU A 139 -11.48 -16.44 37.01
N LEU A 140 -12.77 -16.73 37.22
CA LEU A 140 -13.79 -16.63 36.17
C LEU A 140 -13.97 -15.19 35.70
N ALA A 141 -14.05 -14.22 36.63
CA ALA A 141 -14.13 -12.80 36.30
C ALA A 141 -12.90 -12.32 35.52
N ALA A 142 -11.69 -12.66 35.99
CA ALA A 142 -10.45 -12.30 35.31
C ALA A 142 -10.35 -12.90 33.89
N ARG A 143 -10.83 -14.13 33.70
CA ARG A 143 -10.90 -14.76 32.37
C ARG A 143 -11.90 -14.06 31.46
N ALA A 144 -13.08 -13.71 31.98
CA ALA A 144 -14.09 -12.96 31.23
C ALA A 144 -13.56 -11.58 30.79
N GLU A 145 -12.93 -10.83 31.69
CA GLU A 145 -12.30 -9.54 31.38
C GLU A 145 -11.20 -9.68 30.32
N ALA A 146 -10.35 -10.72 30.43
CA ALA A 146 -9.31 -10.99 29.44
C ALA A 146 -9.89 -11.34 28.06
N ASP A 147 -10.98 -12.12 28.02
CA ASP A 147 -11.68 -12.47 26.79
C ASP A 147 -12.34 -11.25 26.14
N GLU A 148 -13.01 -10.40 26.93
CA GLU A 148 -13.58 -9.14 26.46
C GLU A 148 -12.51 -8.22 25.88
N ALA A 149 -11.39 -8.04 26.57
CA ALA A 149 -10.26 -7.24 26.07
C ALA A 149 -9.71 -7.80 24.75
N ARG A 150 -9.55 -9.12 24.66
CA ARG A 150 -9.09 -9.80 23.43
C ARG A 150 -10.07 -9.63 22.28
N ILE A 151 -11.37 -9.77 22.53
CA ILE A 151 -12.42 -9.59 21.52
C ILE A 151 -12.48 -8.14 21.05
N GLY A 152 -12.43 -7.18 21.99
CA GLY A 152 -12.37 -5.74 21.71
C GLY A 152 -11.19 -5.40 20.80
N ALA A 153 -9.97 -5.77 21.19
CA ALA A 153 -8.78 -5.51 20.38
C ALA A 153 -8.86 -6.11 18.97
N ARG A 154 -9.46 -7.30 18.81
CA ARG A 154 -9.67 -7.90 17.47
C ARG A 154 -10.68 -7.13 16.64
N ARG A 155 -11.74 -6.59 17.25
CA ARG A 155 -12.72 -5.75 16.56
C ARG A 155 -12.08 -4.44 16.12
N ASP A 156 -11.37 -3.76 17.02
CA ASP A 156 -10.68 -2.50 16.72
C ASP A 156 -9.68 -2.66 15.56
N VAL A 157 -8.87 -3.73 15.58
CA VAL A 157 -7.94 -4.02 14.48
C VAL A 157 -8.68 -4.29 13.17
N LYS A 158 -9.82 -4.99 13.20
CA LYS A 158 -10.62 -5.26 12.00
C LYS A 158 -11.23 -3.98 11.44
N GLU A 159 -11.79 -3.14 12.30
CA GLU A 159 -12.41 -1.86 11.94
C GLU A 159 -11.35 -0.90 11.38
N GLY A 160 -10.24 -0.69 12.10
CA GLY A 160 -9.13 0.14 11.63
C GLY A 160 -8.56 -0.34 10.29
N ARG A 161 -8.44 -1.67 10.08
CA ARG A 161 -8.04 -2.21 8.77
C ARG A 161 -9.07 -1.92 7.69
N ALA A 162 -10.37 -2.04 7.98
CA ALA A 162 -11.43 -1.76 7.02
C ALA A 162 -11.43 -0.28 6.61
N GLU A 163 -11.29 0.63 7.57
CA GLU A 163 -11.17 2.07 7.35
C GLU A 163 -9.94 2.42 6.49
N ALA A 164 -8.76 1.91 6.87
CA ALA A 164 -7.53 2.13 6.12
C ALA A 164 -7.61 1.63 4.67
N LEU A 165 -8.20 0.45 4.46
CA LEU A 165 -8.42 -0.09 3.12
C LEU A 165 -9.46 0.70 2.32
N SER A 166 -10.49 1.23 2.97
CA SER A 166 -11.49 2.11 2.32
C SER A 166 -10.83 3.40 1.85
N ALA A 167 -10.06 4.06 2.72
CA ALA A 167 -9.31 5.26 2.39
C ALA A 167 -8.32 5.03 1.25
N LEU A 168 -7.59 3.90 1.26
CA LEU A 168 -6.68 3.54 0.17
C LEU A 168 -7.42 3.33 -1.17
N ARG A 169 -8.57 2.65 -1.16
CA ARG A 169 -9.39 2.46 -2.36
C ARG A 169 -9.90 3.78 -2.90
N GLU A 170 -10.34 4.68 -2.02
CA GLU A 170 -10.78 6.01 -2.41
C GLU A 170 -9.66 6.83 -3.04
N MET A 171 -8.48 6.87 -2.40
CA MET A 171 -7.30 7.53 -2.96
C MET A 171 -6.95 6.96 -4.34
N ARG A 172 -6.91 5.64 -4.50
CA ARG A 172 -6.66 4.99 -5.80
C ARG A 172 -7.69 5.43 -6.85
N ARG A 173 -8.98 5.49 -6.51
CA ARG A 173 -10.02 5.98 -7.43
C ARG A 173 -9.77 7.42 -7.84
N ARG A 174 -9.47 8.30 -6.88
CA ARG A 174 -9.19 9.73 -7.15
C ARG A 174 -7.96 9.89 -8.04
N THR A 175 -6.85 9.24 -7.71
CA THR A 175 -5.63 9.29 -8.52
C THR A 175 -5.85 8.75 -9.94
N ALA A 176 -6.60 7.64 -10.08
CA ALA A 176 -6.93 7.10 -11.39
C ALA A 176 -7.81 8.06 -12.22
N ALA A 177 -8.78 8.72 -11.57
CA ALA A 177 -9.61 9.73 -12.23
C ALA A 177 -8.77 10.92 -12.70
N THR A 178 -7.90 11.47 -11.85
CA THR A 178 -7.00 12.57 -12.22
C THR A 178 -6.04 12.17 -13.35
N ALA A 179 -5.49 10.95 -13.32
CA ALA A 179 -4.62 10.46 -14.39
C ALA A 179 -5.39 10.31 -15.72
N ALA A 180 -6.64 9.83 -15.68
CA ALA A 180 -7.49 9.74 -16.86
C ALA A 180 -7.84 11.12 -17.43
N GLU A 181 -8.12 12.10 -16.57
CA GLU A 181 -8.37 13.49 -16.96
C GLU A 181 -7.12 14.10 -17.63
N GLN A 182 -5.94 13.96 -17.02
CA GLN A 182 -4.68 14.42 -17.62
C GLN A 182 -4.41 13.75 -18.98
N SER A 183 -4.65 12.44 -19.10
CA SER A 183 -4.50 11.73 -20.38
C SER A 183 -5.44 12.27 -21.46
N ARG A 184 -6.69 12.58 -21.10
CA ARG A 184 -7.66 13.21 -22.02
C ARG A 184 -7.21 14.60 -22.44
N GLU A 185 -6.80 15.45 -21.51
CA GLU A 185 -6.30 16.80 -21.82
C GLU A 185 -5.09 16.75 -22.76
N LEU A 186 -4.15 15.83 -22.52
CA LEU A 186 -3.00 15.63 -23.39
C LEU A 186 -3.43 15.15 -24.78
N ALA A 187 -4.34 14.18 -24.87
CA ALA A 187 -4.86 13.70 -26.15
C ALA A 187 -5.58 14.81 -26.93
N GLU A 188 -6.37 15.65 -26.25
CA GLU A 188 -7.03 16.81 -26.86
C GLU A 188 -6.01 17.84 -27.38
N ARG A 189 -4.96 18.13 -26.61
CA ARG A 189 -3.86 19.01 -27.04
C ARG A 189 -3.12 18.45 -28.25
N TRP A 190 -2.85 17.14 -28.28
CA TRP A 190 -2.22 16.47 -29.42
C TRP A 190 -3.11 16.53 -30.66
N ALA A 191 -4.40 16.21 -30.54
CA ALA A 191 -5.34 16.29 -31.65
C ALA A 191 -5.52 17.74 -32.16
N ALA A 192 -5.47 18.73 -31.27
CA ALA A 192 -5.47 20.14 -31.66
C ALA A 192 -4.18 20.53 -32.41
N ALA A 193 -3.02 20.08 -31.94
CA ALA A 193 -1.74 20.32 -32.62
C ALA A 193 -1.68 19.65 -33.99
N GLU A 194 -2.14 18.40 -34.11
CA GLU A 194 -2.21 17.66 -35.38
C GLU A 194 -3.11 18.38 -36.39
N ARG A 195 -4.31 18.81 -35.98
CA ARG A 195 -5.19 19.62 -36.85
C ARG A 195 -4.54 20.92 -37.30
N ALA A 196 -3.86 21.62 -36.39
CA ALA A 196 -3.16 22.87 -36.74
C ALA A 196 -2.02 22.63 -37.75
N GLU A 197 -1.29 21.53 -37.62
CA GLU A 197 -0.26 21.14 -38.58
C GLU A 197 -0.86 20.73 -39.93
N GLU A 198 -1.97 19.96 -39.95
CA GLU A 198 -2.70 19.65 -41.18
C GLU A 198 -3.22 20.91 -41.89
N GLU A 199 -3.76 21.87 -41.14
CA GLU A 199 -4.21 23.16 -41.67
C GLU A 199 -3.05 23.96 -42.28
N ARG A 200 -1.90 24.00 -41.60
CA ARG A 200 -0.67 24.64 -42.12
C ARG A 200 -0.17 23.95 -43.38
N ALA A 201 -0.15 22.62 -43.41
CA ALA A 201 0.25 21.85 -44.58
C ALA A 201 -0.68 22.14 -45.77
N ARG A 202 -2.00 22.10 -45.57
CA ARG A 202 -2.98 22.46 -46.60
C ARG A 202 -2.80 23.90 -47.10
N ALA A 203 -2.51 24.84 -46.21
CA ALA A 203 -2.26 26.23 -46.59
C ALA A 203 -0.98 26.37 -47.43
N LEU A 204 0.10 25.66 -47.07
CA LEU A 204 1.34 25.62 -47.84
C LEU A 204 1.13 24.97 -49.21
N ASP A 205 0.41 23.85 -49.27
CA ASP A 205 0.08 23.15 -50.52
C ASP A 205 -0.75 24.05 -51.44
N ALA A 206 -1.75 24.76 -50.90
CA ALA A 206 -2.54 25.71 -51.67
C ALA A 206 -1.68 26.86 -52.22
N HIS A 207 -0.80 27.43 -51.39
CA HIS A 207 0.13 28.48 -51.81
C HIS A 207 1.11 27.98 -52.90
N HIS A 208 1.65 26.76 -52.76
CA HIS A 208 2.50 26.16 -53.79
C HIS A 208 1.74 25.92 -55.09
N ALA A 209 0.50 25.43 -55.02
CA ALA A 209 -0.35 25.25 -56.20
C ALA A 209 -0.62 26.59 -56.91
N GLU A 210 -0.88 27.67 -56.17
CA GLU A 210 -1.01 29.02 -56.75
C GLU A 210 0.27 29.49 -57.45
N LEU A 211 1.44 29.30 -56.82
CA LEU A 211 2.72 29.67 -57.42
C LEU A 211 3.02 28.86 -58.68
N LEU A 212 2.76 27.55 -58.66
CA LEU A 212 2.91 26.68 -59.83
C LEU A 212 1.97 27.10 -60.94
N ALA A 213 0.69 27.38 -60.64
CA ALA A 213 -0.26 27.87 -61.64
C ALA A 213 0.19 29.20 -62.28
N ARG A 214 0.73 30.14 -61.49
CA ARG A 214 1.31 31.39 -62.00
C ARG A 214 2.54 31.14 -62.87
N ALA A 215 3.43 30.23 -62.46
CA ALA A 215 4.61 29.88 -63.23
C ALA A 215 4.24 29.20 -64.56
N GLU A 216 3.33 28.23 -64.54
CA GLU A 216 2.81 27.59 -65.76
C GLU A 216 2.14 28.58 -66.70
N GLN A 217 1.35 29.52 -66.16
CA GLN A 217 0.75 30.59 -66.95
C GLN A 217 1.83 31.47 -67.59
N GLY A 218 2.85 31.86 -66.84
CA GLY A 218 3.98 32.63 -67.38
C GLY A 218 4.77 31.85 -68.44
N VAL A 219 4.94 30.54 -68.31
CA VAL A 219 5.54 29.68 -69.34
C VAL A 219 4.67 29.66 -70.60
N ARG A 220 3.35 29.46 -70.47
CA ARG A 220 2.42 29.49 -71.63
C ARG A 220 2.44 30.83 -72.34
N GLU A 221 2.48 31.93 -71.59
CA GLU A 221 2.60 33.29 -72.14
C GLU A 221 3.93 33.46 -72.90
N ALA A 222 5.06 33.03 -72.32
CA ALA A 222 6.36 33.08 -72.98
C ALA A 222 6.44 32.18 -74.23
N GLU A 223 5.82 30.99 -74.20
CA GLU A 223 5.70 30.09 -75.36
C GLU A 223 4.88 30.74 -76.48
N GLN A 224 3.78 31.42 -76.14
CA GLN A 224 2.97 32.16 -77.10
C GLN A 224 3.76 33.34 -77.69
N GLU A 225 4.43 34.15 -76.86
CA GLU A 225 5.28 35.24 -77.34
C GLU A 225 6.40 34.74 -78.26
N LEU A 226 7.03 33.60 -77.92
CA LEU A 226 8.04 32.96 -78.76
C LEU A 226 7.45 32.49 -80.10
N ALA A 227 6.25 31.89 -80.09
CA ALA A 227 5.56 31.47 -81.31
C ALA A 227 5.21 32.68 -82.19
N ASP A 228 4.62 33.73 -81.61
CA ASP A 228 4.28 34.98 -82.30
C ASP A 228 5.53 35.67 -82.89
N ALA A 229 6.63 35.70 -82.13
CA ALA A 229 7.91 36.22 -82.58
C ALA A 229 8.52 35.37 -83.71
N GLY A 230 8.40 34.04 -83.61
CA GLY A 230 8.79 33.09 -84.65
C GLY A 230 8.03 33.32 -85.95
N GLU A 231 6.70 33.46 -85.89
CA GLU A 231 5.88 33.79 -87.04
C GLU A 231 6.23 35.16 -87.63
N ALA A 232 6.44 36.18 -86.78
CA ALA A 232 6.85 37.50 -87.25
C ALA A 232 8.23 37.47 -87.92
N ALA A 233 9.16 36.64 -87.43
CA ALA A 233 10.46 36.43 -88.06
C ALA A 233 10.33 35.74 -89.42
N VAL A 234 9.48 34.70 -89.54
CA VAL A 234 9.17 34.05 -90.82
C VAL A 234 8.56 35.06 -91.80
N ARG A 235 7.52 35.81 -91.39
CA ARG A 235 6.90 36.86 -92.22
C ARG A 235 7.93 37.90 -92.69
N ARG A 236 8.78 38.41 -91.80
CA ARG A 236 9.86 39.34 -92.18
C ARG A 236 10.86 38.72 -93.15
N GLN A 237 11.16 37.43 -93.00
CA GLN A 237 12.07 36.72 -93.89
C GLN A 237 11.44 36.49 -95.27
N GLU A 238 10.15 36.17 -95.33
CA GLU A 238 9.37 36.08 -96.57
C GLU A 238 9.30 37.44 -97.26
N GLU A 239 8.92 38.51 -96.55
CA GLU A 239 8.93 39.89 -97.08
C GLU A 239 10.33 40.30 -97.60
N ALA A 240 11.40 39.92 -96.90
CA ALA A 240 12.77 40.17 -97.34
C ALA A 240 13.13 39.37 -98.60
N ARG A 241 12.66 38.12 -98.73
CA ARG A 241 12.84 37.29 -99.93
C ARG A 241 12.05 37.85 -101.11
N ASP A 242 10.82 38.29 -100.90
CA ASP A 242 9.97 38.91 -101.92
C ASP A 242 10.60 40.22 -102.41
N ARG A 243 11.04 41.09 -101.50
CA ARG A 243 11.81 42.31 -101.86
C ARG A 243 13.10 41.98 -102.59
N ALA A 244 13.84 40.95 -102.18
CA ALA A 244 15.04 40.52 -102.89
C ALA A 244 14.71 40.02 -104.31
N ALA A 245 13.61 39.28 -104.48
CA ALA A 245 13.13 38.83 -105.77
C ALA A 245 12.69 40.01 -106.66
N GLU A 246 12.00 41.00 -106.11
CA GLU A 246 11.64 42.25 -106.80
C GLU A 246 12.87 43.01 -107.28
N VAL A 247 13.86 43.23 -106.41
CA VAL A 247 15.12 43.91 -106.77
C VAL A 247 15.87 43.15 -107.88
N VAL A 248 15.91 41.81 -107.81
CA VAL A 248 16.51 40.99 -108.87
C VAL A 248 15.72 41.10 -110.17
N ALA A 249 14.39 41.14 -110.13
CA ALA A 249 13.54 41.34 -111.30
C ALA A 249 13.74 42.73 -111.93
N GLU A 250 13.80 43.79 -111.12
CA GLU A 250 14.13 45.14 -111.58
C GLU A 250 15.53 45.21 -112.21
N ALA A 251 16.52 44.58 -111.58
CA ALA A 251 17.87 44.49 -112.12
C ALA A 251 17.91 43.74 -113.46
N ARG A 252 17.14 42.65 -113.61
CA ARG A 252 17.00 41.93 -114.89
C ARG A 252 16.30 42.78 -115.95
N ALA A 253 15.23 43.48 -115.60
CA ALA A 253 14.54 44.40 -116.52
C ALA A 253 15.44 45.58 -116.93
N ARG A 254 16.28 46.08 -116.01
CA ARG A 254 17.30 47.09 -116.31
C ARG A 254 18.37 46.54 -117.24
N ARG A 255 18.88 45.32 -116.98
CA ARG A 255 19.82 44.62 -117.86
C ARG A 255 19.26 44.42 -119.26
N GLU A 256 17.99 44.01 -119.39
CA GLU A 256 17.32 43.85 -120.68
C GLU A 256 17.12 45.18 -121.42
N ARG A 257 16.76 46.26 -120.71
CA ARG A 257 16.71 47.61 -121.31
C ARG A 257 18.07 48.02 -121.84
N ILE A 258 19.12 47.85 -121.03
CA ILE A 258 20.49 48.14 -121.46
C ILE A 258 20.82 47.31 -122.69
N ALA A 259 20.55 46.00 -122.70
CA ALA A 259 20.80 45.14 -123.87
C ALA A 259 20.07 45.61 -125.14
N ARG A 260 18.78 45.99 -125.04
CA ARG A 260 18.02 46.54 -126.18
C ARG A 260 18.56 47.89 -126.65
N ASP A 261 18.99 48.75 -125.72
CA ASP A 261 19.64 50.02 -126.05
C ASP A 261 21.00 49.77 -126.74
N THR A 262 21.79 48.78 -126.29
CA THR A 262 23.05 48.39 -126.94
C THR A 262 22.79 47.81 -128.34
N GLU A 263 21.76 46.98 -128.52
CA GLU A 263 21.35 46.46 -129.83
C GLU A 263 20.86 47.57 -130.77
N ARG A 264 20.17 48.60 -130.25
CA ARG A 264 19.76 49.78 -131.05
C ARG A 264 20.98 50.56 -131.52
N VAL A 265 21.93 50.82 -130.63
CA VAL A 265 23.19 51.52 -130.96
C VAL A 265 24.00 50.72 -131.98
N LEU A 266 24.06 49.38 -131.85
CA LEU A 266 24.73 48.51 -132.81
C LEU A 266 24.05 48.52 -134.19
N ARG A 267 22.71 48.58 -134.26
CA ARG A 267 21.96 48.76 -135.51
C ARG A 267 22.24 50.12 -136.18
N GLU A 268 22.18 51.20 -135.41
CA GLU A 268 22.49 52.55 -135.92
C GLU A 268 23.94 52.67 -136.42
N HIS A 269 24.88 51.96 -135.79
CA HIS A 269 26.26 51.88 -136.27
C HIS A 269 26.44 50.99 -137.51
N GLY A 270 25.62 49.95 -137.68
CA GLY A 270 25.58 49.12 -138.89
C GLY A 270 25.06 49.90 -140.09
N GLU A 271 23.97 50.65 -139.92
CA GLU A 271 23.36 51.48 -140.98
C GLU A 271 24.32 52.59 -141.46
N ARG A 272 25.10 53.20 -140.56
CA ARG A 272 26.15 54.18 -140.92
C ARG A 272 27.35 53.57 -141.65
N TRP A 273 27.64 52.28 -141.42
CA TRP A 273 28.73 51.56 -142.11
C TRP A 273 28.33 51.18 -143.53
N ASP A 274 27.07 50.82 -143.74
CA ASP A 274 26.53 50.49 -145.06
C ASP A 274 26.42 51.73 -145.97
N GLU A 275 26.07 52.91 -145.43
CA GLU A 275 26.10 54.19 -146.16
C GLU A 275 27.53 54.60 -146.60
N LEU A 276 28.54 54.37 -145.74
CA LEU A 276 29.94 54.66 -146.05
C LEU A 276 30.53 53.71 -147.11
N GLN A 277 30.13 52.43 -147.11
CA GLN A 277 30.52 51.45 -148.13
C GLN A 277 29.89 51.75 -149.50
N ALA A 278 28.62 52.19 -149.54
CA ALA A 278 27.96 52.61 -150.78
C ALA A 278 28.64 53.86 -151.41
N HIS A 279 29.11 54.80 -150.58
CA HIS A 279 29.87 55.96 -151.05
C HIS A 279 31.26 55.59 -151.60
N MET A 280 31.95 54.62 -150.99
CA MET A 280 33.24 54.12 -151.49
C MET A 280 33.13 53.27 -152.76
N ALA A 281 32.02 52.55 -152.97
CA ALA A 281 31.77 51.79 -154.21
C ALA A 281 31.54 52.73 -155.43
N SER A 282 30.88 53.87 -155.21
CA SER A 282 30.63 54.90 -156.24
C SER A 282 31.91 55.63 -156.66
N VAL A 283 32.82 55.89 -155.72
CA VAL A 283 34.15 56.50 -155.99
C VAL A 283 35.10 55.51 -156.68
N ARG A 284 35.04 54.21 -156.33
CA ARG A 284 35.89 53.16 -156.92
C ARG A 284 35.52 52.86 -158.38
N SER A 285 34.24 52.92 -158.75
CA SER A 285 33.77 52.77 -160.14
C SER A 285 34.13 53.98 -161.02
N SER A 286 34.18 55.18 -160.42
CA SER A 286 34.46 56.44 -161.14
C SER A 286 35.95 56.79 -161.25
N LEU A 287 36.83 56.17 -160.44
CA LEU A 287 38.29 56.27 -160.55
C LEU A 287 38.94 55.12 -161.34
N GLN A 288 38.16 54.12 -161.77
CA GLN A 288 38.55 53.18 -162.83
C GLN A 288 38.23 53.74 -164.23
N ALA A 289 38.23 55.07 -164.30
CA ALA A 289 38.30 55.89 -165.47
C ALA A 289 39.72 55.84 -166.07
N LEU A 290 39.79 55.81 -167.40
CA LEU A 290 40.54 56.81 -168.15
C LEU A 290 42.07 56.96 -167.98
N THR A 291 42.84 56.00 -167.45
CA THR A 291 44.30 56.00 -167.67
C THR A 291 44.90 54.60 -167.68
N GLY A 292 45.51 54.24 -168.81
CA GLY A 292 46.25 53.00 -168.99
C GLY A 292 47.77 53.18 -168.90
N ARG A 293 48.43 52.05 -168.57
CA ARG A 293 49.79 51.55 -168.87
C ARG A 293 50.95 51.66 -167.85
N ALA A 294 51.53 50.46 -167.65
CA ALA A 294 52.88 50.04 -167.24
C ALA A 294 53.26 50.13 -165.74
N VAL A 295 53.60 49.00 -165.11
CA VAL A 295 54.96 48.41 -165.05
C VAL A 295 54.88 46.95 -164.56
N GLU A 296 55.81 46.15 -165.08
CA GLU A 296 56.15 44.74 -164.82
C GLU A 296 56.91 44.51 -163.49
N VAL A 297 56.75 43.28 -162.93
CA VAL A 297 57.73 42.46 -162.14
C VAL A 297 57.96 42.91 -160.68
N GLU A 298 57.89 42.07 -159.62
CA GLU A 298 57.93 40.61 -159.40
C GLU A 298 56.68 40.06 -158.68
#